data_AF-A0AAU0R1B7-F1
#
_entry.id   AF-A0AAU0R1B7-F1
#
_cell.length_a   1.000
_cell.length_b   1.000
_cell.length_c   1.000
_cell.angle_alpha   90.00
_cell.angle_beta   90.00
_cell.angle_gamma   90.00
#
_symmetry.space_group_name_H-M   'P 1'
#
loop_
_entity.id
_entity.type
_entity.pdbx_description
1 polymer ?
#
loop_
_entity_poly.entity_id
_entity_poly.type
_entity_poly.pdbx_seq_one_letter_code
_entity_poly.pdbx_strand_id
1 'polypeptide(L)'
;MDITQSVARIVVNGKDLSFTSVQTSAWNNGPINDLIVTTNQRVNELYQFMWSQVPVMMSVYFLQGADLMRFVRVAGIDERVTGKYIYHFIWG
;
A
#
# COMPACT_ATOMS: atom_id res chain seq x y z
N MET A 1 9.45 -2.66 8.84
CA MET A 1 8.66 -3.41 9.83
C MET A 1 7.54 -4.15 9.12
N ASP A 2 7.45 -5.46 9.29
CA ASP A 2 6.33 -6.26 8.78
C ASP A 2 5.10 -6.07 9.68
N ILE A 3 3.98 -5.68 9.08
CA ILE A 3 2.71 -5.42 9.75
C ILE A 3 1.57 -6.23 9.15
N THR A 4 1.89 -7.28 8.38
CA THR A 4 0.91 -8.08 7.62
C THR A 4 -0.22 -8.61 8.52
N GLN A 5 0.13 -9.13 9.71
CA GLN A 5 -0.82 -9.70 10.67
C GLN A 5 -1.66 -8.63 11.40
N SER A 6 -1.37 -7.35 11.22
CA SER A 6 -2.14 -6.26 11.81
C SER A 6 -3.15 -5.66 10.83
N VAL A 7 -2.96 -5.88 9.53
CA VAL A 7 -3.78 -5.28 8.46
C VAL A 7 -4.88 -6.25 8.05
N ALA A 8 -6.13 -5.79 8.10
CA ALA A 8 -7.29 -6.55 7.66
C ALA A 8 -7.59 -6.31 6.18
N ARG A 9 -7.44 -5.06 5.72
CA ARG A 9 -7.86 -4.63 4.37
C ARG A 9 -7.10 -3.38 3.93
N ILE A 10 -6.76 -3.30 2.65
CA ILE A 10 -6.22 -2.10 2.01
C ILE A 10 -7.13 -1.74 0.85
N VAL A 11 -7.54 -0.47 0.79
CA VAL A 11 -8.36 0.10 -0.28
C VAL A 11 -7.60 1.26 -0.91
N VAL A 12 -7.51 1.28 -2.24
CA VAL A 12 -6.89 2.37 -3.00
C VAL A 12 -7.91 2.90 -4.01
N ASN A 13 -8.21 4.20 -3.94
CA ASN A 13 -9.24 4.87 -4.72
C ASN A 13 -10.59 4.11 -4.73
N GLY A 14 -11.00 3.61 -3.57
CA GLY A 14 -12.26 2.87 -3.41
C GLY A 14 -12.23 1.42 -3.90
N LYS A 15 -11.09 0.92 -4.39
CA LYS A 15 -10.92 -0.48 -4.83
C LYS A 15 -10.05 -1.26 -3.87
N ASP A 16 -10.43 -2.51 -3.61
CA ASP A 16 -9.63 -3.40 -2.78
C ASP A 16 -8.31 -3.77 -3.45
N LEU A 17 -7.22 -3.62 -2.68
CA LEU A 17 -5.90 -4.11 -3.02
C LEU A 17 -5.63 -5.36 -2.19
N SER A 18 -5.70 -6.53 -2.84
CA SER A 18 -5.25 -7.76 -2.21
C SER A 18 -3.77 -7.68 -1.88
N PHE A 19 -3.34 -8.35 -0.81
CA PHE A 19 -1.93 -8.38 -0.38
C PHE A 19 -1.56 -9.74 0.20
N THR A 20 -0.28 -10.08 0.06
CA THR A 20 0.36 -11.21 0.72
C THR A 20 1.30 -10.76 1.84
N SER A 21 1.78 -9.51 1.78
CA SER A 21 2.59 -8.90 2.84
C SER A 21 2.43 -7.39 2.81
N VAL A 22 2.48 -6.77 3.99
CA VAL A 22 2.44 -5.33 4.19
C VAL A 22 3.56 -4.93 5.12
N GLN A 23 4.34 -3.93 4.72
CA GLN A 23 5.44 -3.41 5.51
C GLN A 23 5.40 -1.88 5.57
N THR A 24 6.09 -1.31 6.55
CA THR A 24 6.34 0.14 6.65
C THR A 24 7.75 0.40 7.19
N SER A 25 8.36 1.53 6.84
CA SER A 25 9.69 1.93 7.33
C SER A 25 9.68 2.30 8.81
N ALA A 26 8.59 2.87 9.31
CA ALA A 26 8.50 3.35 10.69
C ALA A 26 7.08 3.18 11.27
N TRP A 27 7.01 2.82 12.55
CA TRP A 27 5.76 2.60 13.28
C TRP A 27 5.70 3.44 14.55
N ASN A 28 4.68 4.29 14.67
CA ASN A 28 4.35 5.01 15.89
C ASN A 28 2.82 5.10 16.02
N ASN A 29 2.22 4.08 16.67
CA ASN A 29 0.77 3.87 16.71
C ASN A 29 0.11 3.78 15.32
N GLY A 30 0.90 3.41 14.30
CA GLY A 30 0.51 3.33 12.90
C GLY A 30 1.70 3.58 11.96
N PRO A 31 1.57 3.29 10.65
CA PRO A 31 2.57 3.62 9.64
C PRO A 31 2.76 5.13 9.52
N ILE A 32 4.02 5.59 9.52
CA ILE A 32 4.32 7.04 9.55
C ILE A 32 4.52 7.61 8.14
N ASN A 33 5.37 6.99 7.33
CA ASN A 33 5.87 7.57 6.08
C ASN A 33 5.39 6.85 4.82
N ASP A 34 5.20 5.54 4.92
CA ASP A 34 5.03 4.68 3.77
C ASP A 34 4.25 3.40 4.07
N LEU A 35 3.83 2.76 2.99
CA LEU A 35 3.35 1.39 2.96
C LEU A 35 4.01 0.68 1.78
N ILE A 36 4.61 -0.48 2.03
CA ILE A 36 5.13 -1.37 0.99
C ILE A 36 4.21 -2.58 0.95
N VAL A 37 3.50 -2.76 -0.15
CA VAL A 37 2.47 -3.80 -0.31
C VAL A 37 2.94 -4.81 -1.34
N THR A 38 3.13 -6.05 -0.92
CA THR A 38 3.38 -7.16 -1.84
C THR A 38 2.07 -7.88 -2.16
N THR A 39 1.82 -8.18 -3.43
CA THR A 39 0.62 -8.88 -3.89
C THR A 39 0.89 -9.76 -5.11
N ASN A 40 -0.01 -10.69 -5.39
CA ASN A 40 -0.02 -11.47 -6.63
C ASN A 40 -0.93 -10.82 -7.71
N GLN A 41 -1.54 -9.67 -7.40
CA GLN A 41 -2.44 -8.97 -8.30
C GLN A 41 -1.73 -7.80 -8.98
N ARG A 42 -1.75 -7.79 -10.31
CA ARG A 42 -1.37 -6.60 -11.08
C ARG A 42 -2.50 -5.58 -11.09
N VAL A 43 -2.21 -4.35 -10.68
CA VAL A 43 -3.14 -3.22 -10.74
C VAL A 43 -2.61 -2.17 -11.73
N ASN A 44 -3.09 -2.23 -12.97
CA ASN A 44 -2.60 -1.38 -14.06
C ASN A 44 -2.75 0.13 -13.78
N GLU A 45 -3.80 0.54 -13.06
CA GLU A 45 -4.04 1.94 -12.71
C GLU A 45 -2.91 2.52 -11.85
N LEU A 46 -2.28 1.72 -10.98
CA LEU A 46 -1.18 2.19 -10.11
C LEU A 46 0.06 2.59 -10.91
N TYR A 47 0.29 2.01 -12.09
CA TYR A 47 1.39 2.43 -12.98
C TYR A 47 1.13 3.84 -13.52
N GLN A 48 -0.11 4.17 -13.87
CA GLN A 48 -0.47 5.51 -14.32
C GLN A 48 -0.33 6.54 -13.20
N PHE A 49 -0.71 6.17 -11.98
CA PHE A 49 -0.51 7.03 -10.80
C PHE A 49 0.97 7.20 -10.44
N MET A 50 1.79 6.16 -10.64
CA MET A 50 3.25 6.27 -10.50
C MET A 50 3.83 7.27 -11.50
N TRP A 51 3.47 7.20 -12.78
CA TRP A 51 4.01 8.13 -13.78
C TRP A 51 3.50 9.56 -13.62
N SER A 52 2.22 9.74 -13.34
CA SER A 52 1.62 11.06 -13.16
C SER A 52 1.97 11.71 -11.81
N GLN A 53 2.44 10.92 -10.85
CA GLN A 53 2.69 11.34 -9.47
C GLN A 53 1.45 11.91 -8.76
N VAL A 54 0.25 11.75 -9.32
CA VAL A 54 -0.99 12.24 -8.70
C VAL A 54 -1.29 11.43 -7.44
N PRO A 55 -1.54 12.06 -6.28
CA PRO A 55 -1.90 11.35 -5.08
C PRO A 55 -3.21 10.57 -5.23
N VAL A 56 -3.24 9.36 -4.67
CA VAL A 56 -4.43 8.50 -4.58
C VAL A 56 -4.88 8.40 -3.13
N MET A 57 -6.18 8.23 -2.93
CA MET A 57 -6.73 7.99 -1.60
C MET A 57 -6.48 6.54 -1.21
N MET A 58 -5.78 6.32 -0.09
CA MET A 58 -5.56 5.01 0.50
C MET A 58 -6.28 4.93 1.85
N SER A 59 -6.96 3.82 2.08
CA SER A 59 -7.51 3.43 3.38
C SER A 59 -6.92 2.09 3.81
N VAL A 60 -6.36 2.03 5.02
CA VAL A 60 -5.85 0.80 5.63
C VAL A 60 -6.69 0.53 6.87
N TYR A 61 -7.32 -0.64 6.92
CA TYR A 61 -8.12 -1.09 8.05
C TYR A 61 -7.29 -2.07 8.86
N PHE A 62 -7.07 -1.78 10.13
CA PHE A 62 -6.33 -2.66 11.03
C PHE A 62 -7.28 -3.59 11.80
N LEU A 63 -6.83 -4.80 12.09
CA LEU A 63 -7.63 -5.79 12.85
C LEU A 63 -8.01 -5.31 14.26
N GLN A 64 -7.24 -4.37 14.81
CA GLN A 64 -7.50 -3.78 16.13
C GLN A 64 -8.53 -2.63 16.09
N GLY A 65 -9.11 -2.34 14.93
CA GLY A 65 -10.22 -1.39 14.75
C GLY A 65 -9.81 0.07 14.53
N ALA A 66 -8.51 0.39 14.51
CA ALA A 66 -8.04 1.67 14.02
C ALA A 66 -7.97 1.64 12.48
N ASP A 67 -8.28 2.77 11.84
CA ASP A 67 -8.17 2.94 10.39
C ASP A 67 -7.20 4.08 10.07
N LEU A 68 -6.43 3.92 8.99
CA LEU A 68 -5.59 4.96 8.41
C LEU A 68 -6.22 5.41 7.09
N MET A 69 -6.46 6.70 6.92
CA MET A 69 -6.85 7.30 5.64
C MET A 69 -5.87 8.42 5.26
N ARG A 70 -5.24 8.30 4.10
CA ARG A 70 -4.22 9.25 3.61
C ARG A 70 -4.28 9.40 2.09
N PHE A 71 -3.87 10.57 1.61
CA PHE A 71 -3.44 10.72 0.22
C PHE A 71 -1.99 10.28 0.11
N VAL A 72 -1.73 9.36 -0.81
CA VAL A 72 -0.41 8.73 -0.98
C VAL A 72 0.03 8.82 -2.44
N ARG A 73 1.33 8.89 -2.69
CA ARG A 73 1.88 8.74 -4.05
C ARG A 73 2.39 7.32 -4.23
N VAL A 74 2.24 6.79 -5.45
CA VAL A 74 2.91 5.55 -5.84
C VAL A 74 4.35 5.92 -6.21
N ALA A 75 5.29 5.63 -5.31
CA ALA A 75 6.70 5.97 -5.46
C ALA A 75 7.45 5.00 -6.38
N GLY A 76 7.00 3.75 -6.44
CA GLY A 76 7.64 2.71 -7.22
C GLY A 76 6.81 1.45 -7.30
N ILE A 77 7.09 0.65 -8.33
CA ILE A 77 6.47 -0.65 -8.56
C ILE A 77 7.57 -1.63 -8.98
N ASP A 78 7.79 -2.67 -8.19
CA ASP A 78 8.68 -3.77 -8.58
C ASP A 78 7.87 -4.97 -9.06
N GLU A 79 8.26 -5.52 -10.20
CA GLU A 79 7.74 -6.78 -10.71
C GLU A 79 8.77 -7.88 -10.50
N ARG A 80 8.40 -8.93 -9.77
CA ARG A 80 9.23 -10.11 -9.59
C ARG A 80 8.91 -11.13 -10.68
N VAL A 81 9.93 -11.87 -11.13
CA VAL A 81 9.79 -12.97 -12.10
C VAL A 81 8.78 -14.03 -11.65
N THR A 82 8.54 -14.15 -10.34
CA THR A 82 7.54 -15.04 -9.74
C THR A 82 6.09 -14.58 -9.91
N GLY A 83 5.83 -13.45 -10.57
CA GLY A 83 4.50 -12.86 -10.73
C GLY A 83 4.02 -12.06 -9.50
N LYS A 84 4.92 -11.78 -8.55
CA LYS A 84 4.64 -10.91 -7.41
C LYS A 84 4.91 -9.44 -7.78
N TYR A 85 4.01 -8.57 -7.34
CA TYR A 85 4.09 -7.13 -7.49
C TYR A 85 4.35 -6.49 -6.12
N ILE A 86 5.27 -5.55 -6.06
CA ILE A 86 5.56 -4.77 -4.85
C ILE A 86 5.24 -3.30 -5.16
N TYR A 87 4.23 -2.78 -4.49
CA TYR A 87 3.81 -1.39 -4.59
C TYR A 87 4.40 -0.59 -3.42
N HIS A 88 5.12 0.47 -3.74
CA HIS A 88 5.69 1.38 -2.75
C HIS A 88 4.85 2.66 -2.70
N PHE A 89 4.16 2.88 -1.59
CA PHE A 89 3.34 4.06 -1.34
C PHE A 89 4.03 4.95 -0.32
N ILE A 90 4.06 6.25 -0.58
CA ILE A 90 4.64 7.24 0.33
C ILE A 90 3.66 8.38 0.59
N TRP A 91 3.71 8.96 1.79
CA TRP A 91 3.01 10.18 2.13
C TRP A 91 3.85 11.01 3.11
N GLY A 92 3.90 12.32 2.87
CA GLY A 92 4.85 13.24 3.52
C GLY A 92 5.38 14.25 2.51
#